data_AF-A0A928G5M1-F1
#
_entry.id   AF-A0A928G5M1-F1
#
_cell.length_a   1.000
_cell.length_b   1.000
_cell.length_c   1.000
_cell.angle_alpha   90.00
_cell.angle_beta   90.00
_cell.angle_gamma   90.00
#
_symmetry.space_group_name_H-M   'P 1'
#
loop_
_entity.id
_entity.type
_entity.pdbx_description
1 polymer ?
#
loop_
_entity_poly.entity_id
_entity_poly.type
_entity_poly.pdbx_seq_one_letter_code
_entity_poly.pdbx_strand_id
1 'polypeptide(L)'
;MHKTLFSVIVALLFASNAWGQNARYVIVNAETESTTTVKLQIKTLCQDKDLVDAEAQCAALRAVIFDGIPNTPFHKPLLADGEKTMKSKHSSYFDSLYTSRYTDFIAGYQALSKFKKAGKDKSTLYEVRVKVLPLRKDLEKNNIKKHFGL
;
A
#
# COMPACT_ATOMS: atom_id res chain seq x y z
N MET A 1 -54.42 19.94 23.49
CA MET A 1 -53.04 20.41 23.71
C MET A 1 -52.12 19.19 23.69
N HIS A 2 -51.60 18.80 22.52
CA HIS A 2 -50.67 17.67 22.41
C HIS A 2 -49.23 18.19 22.40
N LYS A 3 -48.44 17.77 23.38
CA LYS A 3 -47.00 18.02 23.47
C LYS A 3 -46.25 16.83 22.82
N THR A 4 -45.55 17.16 21.74
CA THR A 4 -44.27 16.61 21.25
C THR A 4 -43.71 15.32 21.86
N LEU A 5 -43.31 14.37 21.00
CA LEU A 5 -42.01 13.72 21.15
C LEU A 5 -41.35 13.50 19.77
N PHE A 6 -40.32 14.32 19.55
CA PHE A 6 -39.31 14.20 18.52
C PHE A 6 -38.62 12.83 18.61
N SER A 7 -38.48 12.12 17.49
CA SER A 7 -37.48 11.06 17.35
C SER A 7 -36.64 11.40 16.12
N VAL A 8 -35.59 12.19 16.35
CA VAL A 8 -34.53 12.45 15.38
C VAL A 8 -33.48 11.37 15.60
N ILE A 9 -33.42 10.41 14.67
CA ILE A 9 -32.35 9.42 14.63
C ILE A 9 -31.09 10.15 14.16
N VAL A 10 -30.23 10.49 15.12
CA VAL A 10 -28.87 10.99 14.88
C VAL A 10 -28.01 9.80 14.47
N ALA A 11 -27.80 9.62 13.17
CA ALA A 11 -26.80 8.70 12.64
C ALA A 11 -25.40 9.33 12.81
N LEU A 12 -24.78 9.09 13.96
CA LEU A 12 -23.38 9.43 14.25
C LEU A 12 -22.44 8.39 13.62
N LEU A 13 -21.67 8.86 12.65
CA LEU A 13 -20.24 8.61 12.42
C LEU A 13 -19.75 7.16 12.35
N PHE A 14 -19.45 6.73 11.11
CA PHE A 14 -18.08 6.37 10.76
C PHE A 14 -17.73 7.13 9.48
N ALA A 15 -17.19 8.34 9.64
CA ALA A 15 -16.33 8.88 8.60
C ALA A 15 -15.12 7.94 8.57
N SER A 16 -15.14 6.97 7.65
CA SER A 16 -13.92 6.27 7.27
C SER A 16 -12.95 7.36 6.86
N ASN A 17 -11.91 7.55 7.67
CA ASN A 17 -10.73 8.27 7.23
C ASN A 17 -10.24 7.52 6.01
N ALA A 18 -10.65 7.99 4.83
CA ALA A 18 -10.21 7.49 3.55
C ALA A 18 -8.76 7.92 3.36
N TRP A 19 -7.86 7.36 4.18
CA TRP A 19 -6.44 7.31 3.93
C TRP A 19 -6.19 6.23 2.88
N GLY A 20 -6.76 6.50 1.71
CA GLY A 20 -6.49 5.85 0.45
C GLY A 20 -6.24 6.92 -0.61
N GLN A 21 -5.58 8.03 -0.24
CA GLN A 21 -5.04 8.95 -1.23
C GLN A 21 -3.99 8.15 -2.00
N ASN A 22 -4.23 7.92 -3.29
CA ASN A 22 -3.27 7.34 -4.23
C ASN A 22 -1.98 8.16 -4.20
N ALA A 23 -1.02 7.82 -3.33
CA ALA A 23 0.30 8.38 -3.46
C ALA A 23 0.84 7.91 -4.81
N ARG A 24 1.07 8.86 -5.69
CA ARG A 24 1.73 8.59 -6.97
C ARG A 24 3.16 8.25 -6.61
N TYR A 25 3.59 7.06 -6.99
CA TYR A 25 4.97 6.64 -6.82
C TYR A 25 5.62 6.36 -8.16
N VAL A 26 6.95 6.39 -8.17
CA VAL A 26 7.76 6.00 -9.32
C VAL A 26 8.82 5.04 -8.83
N ILE A 27 8.87 3.84 -9.40
CA ILE A 27 9.98 2.91 -9.19
C ILE A 27 11.18 3.47 -9.95
N VAL A 28 12.22 3.86 -9.22
CA VAL A 28 13.46 4.42 -9.76
C VAL A 28 14.45 3.31 -10.10
N ASN A 29 14.57 2.33 -9.22
CA ASN A 29 15.39 1.14 -9.42
C ASN A 29 14.83 -0.02 -8.61
N ALA A 30 15.14 -1.25 -9.01
CA ALA A 30 14.81 -2.44 -8.24
C ALA A 30 15.83 -3.55 -8.47
N GLU A 31 16.13 -4.30 -7.42
CA GLU A 31 16.98 -5.48 -7.48
C GLU A 31 16.49 -6.58 -6.54
N THR A 32 16.92 -7.80 -6.85
CA THR A 32 16.65 -8.96 -6.00
C THR A 32 17.70 -9.00 -4.90
N GLU A 33 17.29 -8.83 -3.64
CA GLU A 33 18.21 -8.92 -2.50
C GLU A 33 18.37 -10.36 -2.03
N SER A 34 17.28 -11.14 -2.07
CA SER A 34 17.29 -12.57 -1.79
C SER A 34 16.17 -13.27 -2.56
N THR A 35 16.06 -14.59 -2.43
CA THR A 35 14.99 -15.38 -3.04
C THR A 35 13.58 -14.98 -2.60
N THR A 36 13.46 -14.31 -1.45
CA THR A 36 12.16 -13.92 -0.86
C THR A 36 11.92 -12.41 -0.85
N THR A 37 12.98 -11.61 -1.04
CA THR A 37 12.99 -10.17 -0.77
C THR A 37 13.55 -9.39 -1.94
N VAL A 38 12.87 -8.29 -2.27
CA VAL A 38 13.33 -7.32 -3.27
C VAL A 38 13.65 -6.01 -2.60
N LYS A 39 14.63 -5.30 -3.15
CA LYS A 39 14.99 -3.95 -2.74
C LYS A 39 14.55 -2.97 -3.81
N LEU A 40 13.67 -2.05 -3.47
CA LEU A 40 13.15 -1.02 -4.37
C LEU A 40 13.67 0.34 -3.97
N GLN A 41 14.15 1.09 -4.95
CA GLN A 41 14.26 2.54 -4.84
C GLN A 41 12.98 3.16 -5.39
N ILE A 42 12.19 3.79 -4.52
CA ILE A 42 10.87 4.30 -4.86
C ILE A 42 10.78 5.79 -4.50
N LYS A 43 10.39 6.60 -5.47
CA LYS A 43 10.07 8.01 -5.25
C LYS A 43 8.59 8.10 -4.89
N THR A 44 8.29 8.49 -3.66
CA THR A 44 6.92 8.58 -3.14
C THR A 44 6.49 10.02 -3.07
N LEU A 45 5.35 10.36 -3.66
CA LEU A 45 4.72 11.67 -3.52
C LEU A 45 3.79 11.65 -2.29
N CYS A 46 4.09 12.45 -1.28
CA CYS A 46 3.28 12.55 -0.07
C CYS A 46 3.19 14.01 0.39
N GLN A 47 1.97 14.46 0.69
CA GLN A 47 1.73 15.85 1.10
C GLN A 47 2.09 16.13 2.55
N ASP A 48 2.01 15.09 3.38
CA ASP A 48 2.28 15.08 4.80
C ASP A 48 3.66 14.48 5.07
N LYS A 49 4.48 15.21 5.81
CA LYS A 49 5.82 14.75 6.16
C LYS A 49 5.76 13.62 7.19
N ASP A 50 4.77 13.62 8.08
CA ASP A 50 4.71 12.67 9.19
C ASP A 50 4.21 11.30 8.74
N LEU A 51 3.60 11.23 7.56
CA LEU A 51 3.10 10.00 6.94
C LEU A 51 4.02 9.45 5.84
N VAL A 52 5.07 10.17 5.45
CA VAL A 52 5.85 9.84 4.25
C VAL A 52 6.57 8.48 4.35
N ASP A 53 7.01 8.09 5.54
CA ASP A 53 7.65 6.79 5.79
C ASP A 53 6.66 5.64 5.58
N ALA A 54 5.45 5.75 6.15
CA ALA A 54 4.40 4.77 5.99
C ALA A 54 3.93 4.69 4.54
N GLU A 55 3.76 5.86 3.89
CA GLU A 55 3.31 5.92 2.51
C GLU A 55 4.35 5.32 1.54
N ALA A 56 5.65 5.49 1.81
CA ALA A 56 6.70 4.87 0.99
C ALA A 56 6.68 3.34 1.09
N GLN A 57 6.44 2.80 2.29
CA GLN A 57 6.28 1.36 2.49
C GLN A 57 5.03 0.83 1.79
N CYS A 58 3.88 1.49 1.96
CA CYS A 58 2.65 1.14 1.27
C CYS A 58 2.79 1.24 -0.25
N ALA A 59 3.48 2.25 -0.77
CA ALA A 59 3.78 2.38 -2.20
C ALA A 59 4.63 1.22 -2.72
N ALA A 60 5.64 0.78 -1.96
CA ALA A 60 6.44 -0.38 -2.33
C ALA A 60 5.61 -1.67 -2.36
N LEU A 61 4.67 -1.85 -1.42
CA LEU A 61 3.71 -2.96 -1.46
C LEU A 61 2.79 -2.87 -2.69
N ARG A 62 2.22 -1.70 -2.99
CA ARG A 62 1.38 -1.51 -4.19
C ARG A 62 2.12 -1.88 -5.47
N ALA A 63 3.37 -1.45 -5.60
CA ALA A 63 4.23 -1.79 -6.73
C ALA A 63 4.37 -3.31 -6.90
N VAL A 64 4.70 -4.03 -5.82
CA VAL A 64 4.83 -5.49 -5.84
C VAL A 64 3.50 -6.17 -6.20
N ILE A 65 2.39 -5.67 -5.64
CA ILE A 65 1.08 -6.30 -5.77
C ILE A 65 0.49 -6.09 -7.17
N PHE A 66 0.58 -4.87 -7.71
CA PHE A 66 -0.22 -4.44 -8.87
C PHE A 66 0.59 -4.08 -10.12
N ASP A 67 1.87 -3.73 -9.98
CA ASP A 67 2.71 -3.37 -11.14
C ASP A 67 3.70 -4.47 -11.51
N GLY A 68 4.19 -5.21 -10.51
CA GLY A 68 5.35 -6.07 -10.64
C GLY A 68 6.66 -5.28 -10.56
N ILE A 69 7.76 -5.98 -10.29
CA ILE A 69 9.06 -5.35 -10.00
C ILE A 69 10.03 -5.63 -11.16
N PRO A 70 10.34 -4.64 -12.01
CA PRO A 70 11.17 -4.84 -13.19
C PRO A 70 12.54 -5.40 -12.83
N ASN A 71 13.13 -6.20 -13.73
CA ASN A 71 14.45 -6.81 -13.57
C ASN A 71 14.60 -7.74 -12.34
N THR A 72 13.50 -8.30 -11.85
CA THR A 72 13.51 -9.30 -10.76
C THR A 72 12.69 -10.55 -11.13
N PRO A 73 12.84 -11.66 -10.41
CA PRO A 73 11.92 -12.80 -10.52
C PRO A 73 10.45 -12.44 -10.25
N PHE A 74 10.19 -11.28 -9.63
CA PHE A 74 8.87 -10.74 -9.33
C PHE A 74 8.42 -9.66 -10.32
N HIS A 75 8.89 -9.73 -11.58
CA HIS A 75 8.54 -8.78 -12.65
C HIS A 75 7.06 -8.74 -13.05
N LYS A 76 6.26 -9.73 -12.67
CA LYS A 76 4.81 -9.71 -12.87
C LYS A 76 4.11 -9.28 -11.58
N PRO A 77 2.98 -8.56 -11.67
CA PRO A 77 2.19 -8.23 -10.50
C PRO A 77 1.69 -9.49 -9.81
N LEU A 78 1.57 -9.45 -8.49
CA LEU A 78 0.96 -10.56 -7.74
C LEU A 78 -0.53 -10.71 -8.10
N LEU A 79 -1.21 -9.62 -8.44
CA LEU A 79 -2.63 -9.58 -8.81
C LEU A 79 -2.82 -8.90 -10.18
N ALA A 80 -3.39 -9.63 -11.15
CA ALA A 80 -3.56 -9.16 -12.52
C ALA A 80 -4.76 -8.22 -12.74
N ASP A 81 -5.79 -8.30 -11.89
CA ASP A 81 -7.04 -7.53 -12.02
C ASP A 81 -6.88 -6.02 -11.75
N GLY A 82 -5.68 -5.58 -11.33
CA GLY A 82 -5.35 -4.20 -11.02
C GLY A 82 -5.88 -3.68 -9.68
N GLU A 83 -5.33 -2.56 -9.22
CA GLU A 83 -5.58 -2.04 -7.88
C GLU A 83 -7.05 -1.67 -7.64
N LYS A 84 -7.68 -0.93 -8.56
CA LYS A 84 -9.06 -0.46 -8.41
C LYS A 84 -10.04 -1.64 -8.25
N THR A 85 -9.91 -2.66 -9.08
CA THR A 85 -10.77 -3.85 -9.06
C THR A 85 -10.56 -4.63 -7.77
N MET A 86 -9.31 -4.89 -7.39
CA MET A 86 -9.00 -5.70 -6.21
C MET A 86 -9.36 -5.01 -4.91
N LYS A 87 -9.15 -3.70 -4.80
CA LYS A 87 -9.61 -2.91 -3.64
C LYS A 87 -11.13 -2.85 -3.52
N SER A 88 -11.84 -2.84 -4.65
CA SER A 88 -13.31 -2.90 -4.63
C SER A 88 -13.82 -4.26 -4.17
N LYS A 89 -13.24 -5.35 -4.70
CA LYS A 89 -13.64 -6.73 -4.36
C LYS A 89 -13.25 -7.15 -2.93
N HIS A 90 -12.14 -6.63 -2.42
CA HIS A 90 -11.54 -7.05 -1.14
C HIS A 90 -11.15 -5.86 -0.27
N SER A 91 -12.06 -4.88 -0.12
CA SER A 91 -11.81 -3.62 0.59
C SER A 91 -11.26 -3.84 1.99
N SER A 92 -11.94 -4.64 2.82
CA SER A 92 -11.52 -4.95 4.19
C SER A 92 -10.07 -5.47 4.29
N TYR A 93 -9.67 -6.34 3.36
CA TYR A 93 -8.29 -6.86 3.31
C TYR A 93 -7.28 -5.74 3.02
N PHE A 94 -7.51 -4.96 1.98
CA PHE A 94 -6.57 -3.91 1.58
C PHE A 94 -6.56 -2.73 2.56
N ASP A 95 -7.69 -2.40 3.16
CA ASP A 95 -7.78 -1.38 4.21
C ASP A 95 -6.93 -1.81 5.41
N SER A 96 -7.08 -3.05 5.88
CA SER A 96 -6.23 -3.59 6.95
C SER A 96 -4.75 -3.65 6.56
N LEU A 97 -4.45 -4.08 5.33
CA LEU A 97 -3.08 -4.15 4.80
C LEU A 97 -2.38 -2.79 4.87
N TYR A 98 -3.00 -1.74 4.33
CA TYR A 98 -2.34 -0.43 4.22
C TYR A 98 -2.42 0.43 5.49
N THR A 99 -3.30 0.10 6.45
CA THR A 99 -3.44 0.88 7.69
C THR A 99 -2.63 0.32 8.85
N SER A 100 -2.50 -1.00 8.97
CA SER A 100 -1.92 -1.62 10.17
C SER A 100 -0.96 -2.77 9.90
N ARG A 101 -1.09 -3.48 8.77
CA ARG A 101 -0.32 -4.71 8.52
C ARG A 101 0.83 -4.56 7.52
N TYR A 102 1.02 -3.38 6.92
CA TYR A 102 2.02 -3.20 5.88
C TYR A 102 3.43 -3.55 6.36
N THR A 103 3.76 -3.24 7.62
CA THR A 103 5.05 -3.53 8.25
C THR A 103 5.37 -5.03 8.32
N ASP A 104 4.37 -5.91 8.35
CA ASP A 104 4.55 -7.37 8.32
C ASP A 104 5.30 -7.83 7.06
N PHE A 105 5.25 -7.03 5.99
CA PHE A 105 5.84 -7.33 4.69
C PHE A 105 7.06 -6.47 4.35
N ILE A 106 7.48 -5.59 5.26
CA ILE A 106 8.69 -4.77 5.11
C ILE A 106 9.82 -5.39 5.92
N ALA A 107 10.97 -5.61 5.28
CA ALA A 107 12.19 -6.06 5.96
C ALA A 107 13.04 -4.87 6.46
N GLY A 108 12.91 -3.72 5.82
CA GLY A 108 13.55 -2.47 6.23
C GLY A 108 13.26 -1.36 5.23
N TYR A 109 13.45 -0.11 5.65
CA TYR A 109 13.33 1.06 4.79
C TYR A 109 14.29 2.15 5.22
N GLN A 110 14.70 2.99 4.27
CA GLN A 110 15.57 4.14 4.52
C GLN A 110 15.30 5.25 3.52
N ALA A 111 15.18 6.49 3.99
CA ALA A 111 15.14 7.65 3.11
C ALA A 111 16.52 7.88 2.47
N LEU A 112 16.57 7.91 1.13
CA LEU A 112 17.76 8.23 0.34
C LEU A 112 17.86 9.72 0.00
N SER A 113 16.75 10.47 0.12
CA SER A 113 16.74 11.91 -0.06
C SER A 113 16.05 12.61 1.11
N LYS A 114 16.30 13.91 1.27
CA LYS A 114 15.49 14.76 2.16
C LYS A 114 14.09 14.95 1.58
N PHE A 115 13.11 15.14 2.46
CA PHE A 115 11.74 15.47 2.06
C PHE A 115 11.69 16.81 1.33
N LYS A 116 11.26 16.80 0.06
CA LYS A 116 11.14 18.01 -0.73
C LYS A 116 9.84 18.74 -0.38
N LYS A 117 9.96 19.89 0.29
CA LYS A 117 8.79 20.73 0.68
C LYS A 117 8.31 21.71 -0.41
N ALA A 118 9.13 21.99 -1.42
CA ALA A 118 8.88 23.05 -2.40
C ALA A 118 8.49 22.52 -3.79
N GLY A 119 7.48 23.14 -4.40
CA GLY A 119 6.90 22.79 -5.70
C GLY A 119 5.61 21.98 -5.61
N LYS A 120 5.06 21.58 -6.77
CA LYS A 120 3.84 20.75 -6.85
C LYS A 120 4.06 19.29 -6.42
N ASP A 121 5.31 18.82 -6.39
CA ASP A 121 5.67 17.41 -6.14
C ASP A 121 6.43 17.23 -4.82
N LYS A 122 5.71 17.35 -3.70
CA LYS A 122 6.23 16.94 -2.39
C LYS A 122 6.58 15.47 -2.43
N SER A 123 7.87 15.15 -2.45
CA SER A 123 8.35 13.80 -2.67
C SER A 123 9.66 13.51 -1.94
N THR A 124 9.88 12.23 -1.72
CA THR A 124 11.10 11.69 -1.10
C THR A 124 11.46 10.39 -1.78
N LEU A 125 12.75 10.18 -2.01
CA LEU A 125 13.28 8.91 -2.51
C LEU A 125 13.57 7.99 -1.32
N TYR A 126 13.05 6.77 -1.37
CA TYR A 126 13.27 5.73 -0.38
C TYR A 126 13.92 4.51 -1.00
N GLU A 127 14.73 3.82 -0.21
CA GLU A 127 14.99 2.41 -0.38
C GLU A 127 14.03 1.62 0.53
N VAL A 128 13.31 0.64 -0.01
CA VAL A 128 12.40 -0.22 0.74
C VAL A 128 12.67 -1.68 0.38
N ARG A 129 12.87 -2.52 1.40
CA ARG A 129 13.03 -3.97 1.25
C ARG A 129 11.70 -4.66 1.53
N VAL A 130 11.15 -5.32 0.52
CA VAL A 130 9.83 -5.97 0.59
C VAL A 130 9.96 -7.48 0.57
N LYS A 131 9.37 -8.15 1.57
CA LYS A 131 9.26 -9.60 1.70
C LYS A 131 8.16 -10.15 0.77
N VAL A 132 8.46 -10.30 -0.51
CA VAL A 132 7.49 -10.66 -1.57
C VAL A 132 6.85 -12.04 -1.35
N LEU A 133 7.64 -13.04 -0.94
CA LEU A 133 7.09 -14.40 -0.74
C LEU A 133 6.11 -14.47 0.44
N PRO A 134 6.42 -13.91 1.63
CA PRO A 134 5.43 -13.75 2.69
C PRO A 134 4.17 -12.99 2.26
N LEU A 135 4.32 -11.91 1.50
CA LEU A 135 3.17 -11.14 0.98
C LEU A 135 2.30 -11.97 0.04
N ARG A 136 2.90 -12.73 -0.87
CA ARG A 136 2.17 -13.65 -1.76
C ARG A 136 1.39 -14.69 -0.95
N LYS A 137 2.03 -15.32 0.04
CA LYS A 137 1.39 -16.33 0.90
C LYS A 137 0.22 -15.75 1.70
N ASP A 138 0.33 -14.50 2.14
CA ASP A 138 -0.77 -13.82 2.82
C ASP A 138 -1.96 -13.58 1.88
N LEU A 139 -1.72 -13.12 0.65
CA LEU A 139 -2.76 -12.96 -0.36
C LEU A 139 -3.47 -14.29 -0.67
N GLU A 140 -2.71 -15.39 -0.73
CA GLU A 140 -3.24 -16.74 -0.94
C GLU A 140 -4.09 -17.21 0.25
N LYS A 141 -3.55 -17.11 1.47
CA LYS A 141 -4.23 -17.49 2.72
C LYS A 141 -5.55 -16.73 2.92
N ASN A 142 -5.63 -15.48 2.47
CA ASN A 142 -6.83 -14.64 2.58
C ASN A 142 -7.77 -14.77 1.35
N ASN A 143 -7.54 -15.75 0.47
CA ASN A 143 -8.33 -15.98 -0.75
C ASN A 143 -8.38 -14.78 -1.72
N ILE A 144 -7.38 -13.90 -1.67
CA ILE A 144 -7.23 -12.73 -2.56
C ILE A 144 -6.55 -13.15 -3.86
N LYS A 145 -5.57 -14.05 -3.75
CA LYS A 145 -4.88 -14.67 -4.87
C LYS A 145 -5.21 -16.16 -4.88
N LYS A 146 -5.52 -16.71 -6.06
CA LYS A 146 -5.67 -18.16 -6.22
C LYS A 146 -4.34 -18.85 -5.90
N HIS A 147 -4.39 -19.89 -5.07
CA HIS A 147 -3.26 -20.78 -4.85
C HIS A 147 -2.87 -21.40 -6.19
N PHE A 148 -1.64 -21.18 -6.62
CA PHE A 148 -1.05 -22.04 -7.64
C PHE A 148 -0.44 -23.23 -6.89
N GLY A 149 -1.20 -24.32 -6.82
CA GLY A 149 -0.76 -25.59 -6.28
C GLY A 149 -1.48 -26.75 -6.95
N LEU A 150 -0.83 -27.38 -7.92
CA LEU A 150 0.00 -28.57 -7.72
C LEU A 150 1.27 -28.43 -8.57
#